data_AF-A0AAP0BGR9-F1
#
_entry.id   AF-A0AAP0BGR9-F1
#
_cell.length_a   1.000
_cell.length_b   1.000
_cell.length_c   1.000
_cell.angle_alpha   90.00
_cell.angle_beta   90.00
_cell.angle_gamma   90.00
#
_symmetry.space_group_name_H-M   'P 1'
#
loop_
_entity.id
_entity.type
_entity.pdbx_description
1 polymer ?
#
loop_
_entity_poly.entity_id
_entity_poly.type
_entity_poly.pdbx_seq_one_letter_code
_entity_poly.pdbx_strand_id
1 'polypeptide(L)' 'MQVNENILVERVVGRRLDPVTGKIYHLKYSPPENEEIDRRLVQRFDDTEEKVNA' A
#
# COMPACT_ATOMS: atom_id res chain seq x y z
N MET A 1 10.13 8.95 20.51
CA MET A 1 10.51 8.22 19.28
C MET A 1 10.24 9.14 18.10
N GLN A 2 11.27 9.72 17.47
CA GLN A 2 11.10 10.37 16.17
C GLN A 2 10.92 9.25 15.14
N VAL A 3 9.67 8.95 14.82
CA VAL A 3 9.38 8.04 13.71
C VAL A 3 9.68 8.84 12.45
N ASN A 4 10.76 8.49 11.75
CA ASN A 4 11.10 9.14 10.49
C ASN A 4 9.89 9.00 9.55
N GLU A 5 9.25 10.11 9.23
CA GLU A 5 8.09 10.18 8.33
C GLU A 5 8.41 9.51 6.99
N ASN A 6 9.67 9.61 6.54
CA ASN A 6 10.17 8.91 5.36
C ASN A 6 10.00 7.38 5.42
N ILE A 7 10.19 6.75 6.59
CA ILE A 7 10.03 5.30 6.78
C ILE A 7 8.55 4.92 6.80
N LEU A 8 7.71 5.77 7.41
CA LEU A 8 6.25 5.61 7.38
C LEU A 8 5.73 5.69 5.94
N VAL A 9 6.18 6.68 5.18
CA VAL A 9 5.84 6.85 3.77
C VAL A 9 6.27 5.62 2.98
N GLU A 10 7.51 5.12 3.11
CA GLU A 10 7.96 3.91 2.39
C GLU A 10 7.07 2.68 2.66
N ARG A 11 6.63 2.49 3.91
CA ARG A 11 5.78 1.36 4.29
C ARG A 11 4.36 1.50 3.76
N VAL A 12 3.86 2.73 3.65
CA VAL A 12 2.51 3.04 3.17
C VAL A 12 2.45 2.98 1.64
N VAL A 13 3.41 3.62 0.95
CA VAL A 13 3.44 3.70 -0.52
C VAL A 13 3.72 2.36 -1.18
N GLY A 14 4.34 1.42 -0.47
CA GLY A 14 4.61 0.07 -0.97
C GLY A 14 3.40 -0.85 -1.00
N ARG A 15 2.29 -0.48 -0.33
CA ARG A 15 1.06 -1.29 -0.29
C ARG A 15 0.26 -1.15 -1.58
N ARG A 16 -0.27 -2.28 -2.02
CA ARG A 16 -1.12 -2.41 -3.20
C ARG A 16 -2.29 -3.33 -2.86
N LEU A 17 -3.47 -3.02 -3.36
CA LEU A 17 -4.65 -3.87 -3.20
C LEU A 17 -5.02 -4.46 -4.54
N ASP A 18 -5.29 -5.75 -4.56
CA ASP A 18 -5.93 -6.39 -5.69
C ASP A 18 -7.45 -6.21 -5.59
N PRO A 19 -8.11 -5.45 -6.48
CA PRO A 19 -9.55 -5.23 -6.44
C PRO A 19 -10.35 -6.48 -6.79
N VAL A 20 -9.73 -7.48 -7.44
CA VAL A 20 -10.40 -8.72 -7.87
C VAL A 20 -10.46 -9.72 -6.73
N THR A 21 -9.37 -9.88 -6.00
CA THR A 21 -9.26 -10.88 -4.92
C THR A 21 -9.40 -10.30 -3.52
N GLY A 22 -9.27 -8.97 -3.37
CA GLY A 22 -9.24 -8.29 -2.08
C GLY A 22 -7.93 -8.48 -1.29
N LYS A 23 -6.92 -9.14 -1.88
CA LYS A 23 -5.63 -9.37 -1.24
C LYS A 23 -4.76 -8.11 -1.27
N ILE A 24 -4.04 -7.87 -0.18
CA ILE A 24 -3.07 -6.79 -0.07
C ILE A 24 -1.68 -7.35 -0.35
N TYR A 25 -0.95 -6.68 -1.23
CA TYR A 25 0.42 -6.98 -1.62
C TYR A 25 1.34 -5.82 -1.26
N HIS A 26 2.63 -6.11 -1.11
CA HIS A 26 3.65 -5.11 -0.85
C HIS A 26 4.87 -5.33 -1.75
N LEU A 27 5.19 -4.38 -2.62
CA LEU A 27 6.23 -4.55 -3.66
C LEU A 27 7.60 -5.05 -3.11
N LYS A 28 7.97 -4.63 -1.90
CA LYS A 28 9.22 -5.03 -1.22
C LYS A 28 9.16 -6.29 -0.34
N TYR A 29 8.04 -6.53 0.37
CA TYR A 29 7.95 -7.57 1.41
C TYR A 29 7.05 -8.75 1.00
N SER A 30 6.10 -8.50 0.11
CA SER A 30 5.14 -9.48 -0.41
C SER A 30 4.79 -9.09 -1.85
N PRO A 31 5.76 -9.22 -2.78
CA PRO A 31 5.54 -8.87 -4.17
C PRO A 31 4.42 -9.73 -4.76
N PRO A 32 3.69 -9.23 -5.77
CA PRO A 32 2.73 -10.05 -6.49
C PRO A 32 3.42 -11.23 -7.16
N GLU A 33 2.79 -12.39 -7.11
CA GLU A 33 3.31 -13.62 -7.71
C GLU A 33 3.26 -13.57 -9.25
N ASN A 34 2.38 -12.74 -9.81
CA ASN A 34 2.12 -12.66 -11.26
C ASN A 34 2.09 -11.20 -11.74
N GLU A 35 2.61 -10.96 -12.95
CA GLU A 35 2.51 -9.65 -13.63
C GLU A 35 1.05 -9.21 -13.87
N GLU A 36 0.13 -10.15 -14.08
CA GLU A 36 -1.30 -9.82 -14.23
C GLU A 36 -1.88 -9.26 -12.93
N ILE A 37 -1.43 -9.78 -11.78
CA ILE A 37 -1.77 -9.24 -10.47
C ILE A 37 -1.12 -7.86 -10.36
N ASP A 38 0.17 -7.73 -10.63
CA ASP A 38 0.89 -6.45 -10.55
C ASP A 38 0.23 -5.32 -11.37
N ARG A 39 -0.24 -5.61 -12.58
CA ARG A 39 -0.92 -4.62 -13.44
C ARG A 39 -2.31 -4.23 -12.96
N ARG A 40 -3.02 -5.12 -12.25
CA ARG A 40 -4.36 -4.82 -11.69
C ARG A 40 -4.30 -4.29 -10.25
N LEU A 41 -3.14 -4.36 -9.61
CA LEU A 41 -2.91 -3.83 -8.28
C LEU A 41 -3.18 -2.32 -8.28
N VAL A 42 -4.12 -1.89 -7.44
CA VAL A 42 -4.42 -0.48 -7.23
C VAL A 42 -3.73 -0.01 -5.96
N GLN A 43 -3.02 1.11 -6.05
CA GLN A 43 -2.58 1.82 -4.85
C GLN A 43 -3.81 2.48 -4.25
N ARG A 44 -4.25 2.01 -3.08
CA ARG A 44 -5.23 2.76 -2.30
C ARG A 44 -4.56 4.04 -1.83
N PHE A 45 -5.05 5.18 -2.32
CA PHE A 45 -4.67 6.52 -1.90
C PHE A 45 -5.31 6.91 -0.54
N ASP A 46 -5.89 5.94 0.20
CA ASP A 46 -6.63 6.15 1.45
C ASP A 46 -5.77 6.57 2.67
N ASP A 47 -4.60 7.17 2.45
CA ASP A 47 -3.93 8.00 3.46
C ASP A 47 -4.07 9.47 3.02
N THR A 48 -5.33 9.93 2.93
CA THR A 48 -5.63 11.37 3.07
C THR A 48 -5.70 11.66 4.57
N GLU A 49 -4.93 12.65 5.03
CA GLU A 49 -4.85 13.09 6.43
C GLU A 49 -6.21 13.45 7.07
N GLU A 50 -7.29 13.51 6.29
CA GLU A 50 -8.62 13.96 6.71
C GLU A 50 -9.37 13.03 7.68
N LYS A 51 -8.91 11.80 7.93
CA LYS A 51 -9.64 10.83 8.78
C LYS A 51 -9.00 10.49 10.13
N VAL A 52 -8.11 11.34 10.64
CA VAL A 52 -7.53 11.17 11.99
C VAL A 52 -8.31 11.92 13.10
N ASN A 53 -9.30 12.77 12.76
CA ASN A 53 -10.08 13.51 13.77
C ASN A 53 -11.60 13.41 13.56
N ALA A 54 -12.20 12.27 13.95
CA ALA A 54 -13.62 12.19 14.28
C ALA A 54 -13.82 11.35 15.55
#